data_AF-A0A1F2YJR3-F1
#
_entry.id   AF-A0A1F2YJR3-F1
#
_cell.length_a   1.000
_cell.length_b   1.000
_cell.length_c   1.000
_cell.angle_alpha   90.00
_cell.angle_beta   90.00
_cell.angle_gamma   90.00
#
_symmetry.space_group_name_H-M   'P 1'
#
loop_
_entity.id
_entity.type
_entity.pdbx_description
1 polymer ?
#
loop_
_entity_poly.entity_id
_entity_poly.type
_entity_poly.pdbx_seq_one_letter_code
_entity_poly.pdbx_strand_id
1 'polypeptide(L)'
;MIGKVLGYLGMLVVAGVLAQTTVTTYYLAKIDAGLHSSLQSTTDLIQIQNTIVHKNQALQGVVLTTQEMSKRLDATLKLTQIVDMHIHSIDALNADTLTINRGLVTIGDNSGQILSKVSTNMGALAQTTQDLSHSMGQLDRLIEEDRANMDQMKAYADQMNQKTPGVTG
;
A
#
# COMPACT_ATOMS: atom_id res chain seq x y z
N MET A 1 117.55 -15.12 -40.67
CA MET A 1 116.33 -15.86 -40.26
C MET A 1 115.68 -15.30 -38.98
N ILE A 2 116.44 -14.74 -38.03
CA ILE A 2 115.94 -14.15 -36.77
C ILE A 2 114.88 -13.04 -36.97
N GLY A 3 115.05 -12.17 -37.96
CA GLY A 3 114.08 -11.09 -38.22
C GLY A 3 112.68 -11.55 -38.67
N LYS A 4 112.56 -12.72 -39.32
CA LYS A 4 111.26 -13.27 -39.73
C LYS A 4 110.51 -13.87 -38.52
N VAL A 5 111.23 -14.52 -37.60
CA VAL A 5 110.64 -15.12 -36.39
C VAL A 5 110.11 -14.05 -35.43
N LEU A 6 110.83 -12.93 -35.29
CA LEU A 6 110.38 -11.77 -34.52
C LEU A 6 109.14 -11.08 -35.11
N GLY A 7 109.04 -11.00 -36.44
CA GLY A 7 107.86 -10.47 -37.12
C GLY A 7 106.60 -11.32 -36.88
N TYR A 8 106.74 -12.66 -36.91
CA TYR A 8 105.63 -13.57 -36.62
C TYR A 8 105.22 -13.55 -35.14
N LEU A 9 106.17 -13.47 -34.20
CA LEU A 9 105.87 -13.31 -32.78
C LEU A 9 105.17 -11.97 -32.49
N GLY A 10 105.60 -10.88 -33.13
CA GLY A 10 104.95 -9.57 -33.01
C GLY A 10 103.50 -9.58 -33.51
N MET A 11 103.22 -10.20 -34.65
CA MET A 11 101.84 -10.38 -35.13
C MET A 11 100.99 -11.26 -34.21
N LEU A 12 101.58 -12.31 -33.62
CA LEU A 12 100.87 -13.20 -32.69
C LEU A 12 100.44 -12.48 -31.41
N VAL A 13 101.29 -11.59 -30.89
CA VAL A 13 100.97 -10.76 -29.72
C VAL A 13 99.86 -9.76 -30.06
N VAL A 14 99.92 -9.09 -31.22
CA VAL A 14 98.88 -8.14 -31.64
C VAL A 14 97.54 -8.86 -31.90
N ALA A 15 97.56 -10.03 -32.53
CA ALA A 15 96.37 -10.85 -32.73
C ALA A 15 95.80 -11.37 -31.41
N GLY A 16 96.65 -11.74 -30.45
CA GLY A 16 96.24 -12.15 -29.10
C GLY A 16 95.56 -11.02 -28.32
N VAL A 17 96.13 -9.81 -28.36
CA VAL A 17 95.55 -8.63 -27.72
C VAL A 17 94.22 -8.24 -28.38
N LEU A 18 94.14 -8.26 -29.71
CA LEU A 18 92.90 -7.99 -30.44
C LEU A 18 91.81 -9.04 -30.18
N ALA A 19 92.18 -10.32 -30.11
CA ALA A 19 91.23 -11.38 -29.75
C ALA A 19 90.68 -11.16 -28.32
N GLN A 20 91.54 -10.79 -27.38
CA GLN A 20 91.14 -10.53 -25.99
C GLN A 20 90.26 -9.28 -25.86
N THR A 21 90.54 -8.20 -26.59
CA THR A 21 89.67 -7.01 -26.60
C THR A 21 88.32 -7.30 -27.23
N THR A 22 88.28 -8.03 -28.35
CA THR A 22 87.02 -8.40 -29.02
C THR A 22 86.12 -9.26 -28.13
N VAL A 23 86.70 -10.23 -27.42
CA VAL A 23 85.98 -11.07 -26.45
C VAL A 23 85.46 -10.22 -25.29
N THR A 24 86.26 -9.30 -24.77
CA THR A 24 85.85 -8.40 -23.67
C THR A 24 84.73 -7.46 -24.12
N THR A 25 84.80 -6.90 -25.32
CA THR A 25 83.74 -6.06 -25.90
C THR A 25 82.46 -6.85 -26.14
N TYR A 26 82.55 -8.11 -26.58
CA TYR A 26 81.38 -8.98 -26.75
C TYR A 26 80.71 -9.31 -25.41
N TYR A 27 81.49 -9.64 -24.37
CA TYR A 27 80.94 -9.87 -23.03
C TYR A 27 80.35 -8.59 -22.42
N LEU A 28 80.98 -7.43 -22.61
CA LEU A 28 80.44 -6.14 -22.17
C LEU A 28 79.13 -5.79 -22.90
N ALA A 29 79.07 -5.98 -24.21
CA ALA A 29 77.86 -5.76 -25.00
C ALA A 29 76.73 -6.72 -24.58
N LYS A 30 77.06 -7.97 -24.26
CA LYS A 30 76.09 -8.96 -23.74
C LYS A 30 75.62 -8.62 -22.32
N ILE A 31 76.51 -8.13 -21.46
CA ILE A 31 76.18 -7.66 -20.12
C ILE A 31 75.28 -6.43 -20.22
N ASP A 32 75.59 -5.47 -21.08
CA ASP A 32 74.82 -4.24 -21.28
C ASP A 32 73.43 -4.54 -21.86
N ALA A 33 73.33 -5.42 -22.86
CA ALA A 33 72.05 -5.89 -23.38
C ALA A 33 71.23 -6.65 -22.32
N GLY A 34 71.88 -7.47 -21.48
CA GLY A 34 71.25 -8.16 -20.36
C GLY A 34 70.78 -7.22 -19.26
N LEU A 35 71.55 -6.16 -18.97
CA LEU A 35 71.22 -5.12 -18.00
C LEU A 35 70.07 -4.26 -18.50
N HIS A 36 70.08 -3.87 -19.77
CA HIS A 36 69.00 -3.12 -20.40
C HIS A 36 67.69 -3.92 -20.40
N SER A 37 67.75 -5.21 -20.79
CA SER A 37 66.60 -6.11 -20.75
C SER A 37 66.09 -6.34 -19.33
N SER A 38 66.98 -6.41 -18.33
CA SER A 38 66.59 -6.58 -16.92
C SER A 38 66.01 -5.30 -16.32
N LEU A 39 66.55 -4.13 -16.68
CA LEU A 39 66.01 -2.82 -16.30
C LEU A 39 64.63 -2.59 -16.93
N GLN A 40 64.45 -2.99 -18.18
CA GLN A 40 63.16 -2.92 -18.85
C GLN A 40 62.15 -3.86 -18.20
N SER A 41 62.53 -5.11 -17.92
CA SER A 41 61.67 -6.05 -17.20
C SER A 41 61.32 -5.57 -15.78
N THR A 42 62.24 -4.86 -15.10
CA THR A 42 62.00 -4.25 -13.78
C THR A 42 61.04 -3.07 -13.90
N THR A 43 61.15 -2.29 -14.97
CA THR A 43 60.23 -1.17 -15.29
C THR A 43 58.82 -1.68 -15.57
N ASP A 44 58.70 -2.76 -16.35
CA ASP A 44 57.43 -3.42 -16.65
C ASP A 44 56.77 -3.98 -15.38
N LEU A 45 57.56 -4.59 -14.48
CA LEU A 45 57.07 -5.08 -13.18
C LEU A 45 56.56 -3.94 -12.29
N ILE A 46 57.24 -2.79 -12.26
CA ILE A 46 56.79 -1.60 -11.52
C ILE A 46 55.46 -1.09 -12.10
N GLN A 47 55.29 -1.09 -13.42
CA GLN A 47 54.06 -0.67 -14.07
C GLN A 47 52.89 -1.63 -13.77
N ILE A 48 53.15 -2.95 -13.77
CA ILE A 48 52.17 -3.97 -13.36
C ILE A 48 51.81 -3.76 -11.88
N GLN A 49 52.79 -3.54 -11.00
CA GLN A 49 52.56 -3.31 -9.58
C GLN A 49 51.71 -2.06 -9.33
N ASN A 50 52.00 -0.95 -10.02
CA ASN A 50 51.19 0.26 -9.96
C ASN A 50 49.75 0.02 -10.43
N THR A 51 49.57 -0.78 -11.47
CA THR A 51 48.24 -1.18 -11.95
C THR A 51 47.50 -2.04 -10.93
N ILE A 52 48.19 -2.97 -10.25
CA ILE A 52 47.62 -3.80 -9.17
C ILE A 52 47.23 -2.92 -7.97
N VAL A 53 48.09 -1.99 -7.55
CA VAL A 53 47.80 -1.04 -6.47
C VAL A 53 46.56 -0.20 -6.79
N HIS A 54 46.46 0.32 -8.02
CA HIS A 54 45.30 1.10 -8.44
C HIS A 54 44.01 0.26 -8.50
N LYS A 55 44.07 -0.97 -9.02
CA LYS A 55 42.94 -1.91 -9.01
C LYS A 55 42.52 -2.27 -7.58
N ASN A 56 43.45 -2.42 -6.65
CA ASN A 56 43.14 -2.66 -5.24
C ASN A 56 42.43 -1.48 -4.58
N GLN A 57 42.77 -0.23 -4.94
CA GLN A 57 42.02 0.94 -4.50
C GLN A 57 40.60 0.96 -5.08
N ALA A 58 40.44 0.59 -6.36
CA ALA A 58 39.12 0.45 -6.97
C ALA A 58 38.27 -0.64 -6.29
N LEU A 59 38.87 -1.76 -5.88
CA LEU A 59 38.20 -2.81 -5.10
C LEU A 59 37.68 -2.29 -3.74
N GLN A 60 38.41 -1.40 -3.06
CA GLN A 60 37.91 -0.75 -1.85
C GLN A 60 36.67 0.10 -2.14
N GLY A 61 36.65 0.81 -3.27
CA GLY A 61 35.47 1.56 -3.73
C GLY A 61 34.25 0.64 -3.99
N VAL A 62 34.47 -0.53 -4.59
CA VAL A 62 33.42 -1.54 -4.81
C VAL A 62 32.91 -2.11 -3.47
N VAL A 63 33.77 -2.36 -2.50
CA VAL A 63 33.37 -2.83 -1.16
C VAL A 63 32.50 -1.78 -0.45
N LEU A 64 32.91 -0.51 -0.47
CA LEU A 64 32.12 0.59 0.11
C LEU A 64 30.76 0.73 -0.58
N THR A 65 30.74 0.66 -1.91
CA THR A 65 29.49 0.70 -2.69
C THR A 65 28.58 -0.47 -2.34
N THR A 66 29.13 -1.68 -2.18
CA THR A 66 28.37 -2.88 -1.80
C THR A 66 27.80 -2.77 -0.39
N GLN A 67 28.58 -2.23 0.56
CA GLN A 67 28.10 -1.97 1.92
C GLN A 67 26.97 -0.94 1.95
N GLU A 68 27.10 0.14 1.17
CA GLU A 68 26.05 1.16 1.03
C GLU A 68 24.79 0.59 0.37
N MET A 69 24.94 -0.21 -0.69
CA MET A 69 23.83 -0.93 -1.32
C MET A 69 23.15 -1.88 -0.32
N SER A 70 23.90 -2.62 0.48
CA SER A 70 23.35 -3.50 1.52
C SER A 70 22.54 -2.73 2.55
N LYS A 71 23.01 -1.56 2.99
CA LYS A 71 22.27 -0.69 3.92
C LYS A 71 20.97 -0.17 3.30
N ARG A 72 21.02 0.24 2.03
CA ARG A 72 19.82 0.70 1.29
C ARG A 72 18.81 -0.42 1.08
N LEU A 73 19.27 -1.64 0.80
CA LEU A 73 18.41 -2.82 0.69
C LEU A 73 17.73 -3.13 2.03
N ASP A 74 18.46 -3.09 3.15
CA ASP A 74 17.88 -3.28 4.49
C ASP A 74 16.82 -2.20 4.82
N ALA A 75 17.11 -0.94 4.51
CA ALA A 75 16.15 0.15 4.67
C ALA A 75 14.90 -0.03 3.78
N THR A 76 15.08 -0.47 2.54
CA THR A 76 13.98 -0.74 1.60
C THR A 76 13.13 -1.90 2.08
N LEU A 77 13.75 -2.96 2.62
CA LEU A 77 13.05 -4.11 3.18
C LEU A 77 12.20 -3.71 4.41
N LYS A 78 12.75 -2.89 5.31
CA LYS A 78 12.01 -2.33 6.45
C LYS A 78 10.82 -1.47 6.01
N LEU A 79 11.01 -0.60 5.02
CA LEU A 79 9.91 0.18 4.45
C LEU A 79 8.84 -0.72 3.82
N THR A 80 9.25 -1.77 3.12
CA THR A 80 8.33 -2.76 2.53
C THR A 80 7.52 -3.49 3.60
N GLN A 81 8.14 -3.86 4.73
CA GLN A 81 7.44 -4.45 5.87
C GLN A 81 6.43 -3.47 6.51
N ILE A 82 6.76 -2.18 6.61
CA ILE A 82 5.83 -1.16 7.10
C ILE A 82 4.64 -1.00 6.14
N VAL A 83 4.90 -0.96 4.83
CA VAL A 83 3.85 -0.90 3.82
C VAL A 83 2.94 -2.14 3.89
N ASP A 84 3.51 -3.33 4.04
CA ASP A 84 2.75 -4.56 4.22
C ASP A 84 1.84 -4.50 5.46
N MET A 85 2.35 -4.03 6.61
CA MET A 85 1.52 -3.81 7.80
C MET A 85 0.38 -2.80 7.56
N HIS A 86 0.65 -1.72 6.83
CA HIS A 86 -0.39 -0.74 6.48
C HIS A 86 -1.45 -1.33 5.55
N ILE A 87 -1.07 -2.17 4.58
CA ILE A 87 -2.02 -2.86 3.70
C ILE A 87 -2.95 -3.75 4.52
N HIS A 88 -2.41 -4.56 5.44
CA HIS A 88 -3.21 -5.39 6.33
C HIS A 88 -4.16 -4.55 7.22
N SER A 89 -3.70 -3.38 7.67
CA SER A 89 -4.55 -2.45 8.44
C SER A 89 -5.68 -1.86 7.59
N ILE A 90 -5.41 -1.51 6.32
CA ILE A 90 -6.42 -1.06 5.37
C ILE A 90 -7.45 -2.16 5.10
N ASP A 91 -7.02 -3.40 4.92
CA ASP A 91 -7.91 -4.54 4.70
C ASP A 91 -8.84 -4.77 5.90
N ALA A 92 -8.32 -4.66 7.12
CA ALA A 92 -9.14 -4.72 8.34
C ALA A 92 -10.18 -3.60 8.38
N LEU A 93 -9.78 -2.35 8.11
CA LEU A 93 -10.71 -1.21 8.06
C LEU A 93 -11.78 -1.36 6.97
N ASN A 94 -11.42 -1.94 5.82
CA ASN A 94 -12.37 -2.24 4.76
C ASN A 94 -13.39 -3.30 5.17
N ALA A 95 -12.96 -4.35 5.89
CA ALA A 95 -13.84 -5.37 6.43
C ALA A 95 -14.82 -4.80 7.47
N ASP A 96 -14.33 -3.92 8.35
CA ASP A 96 -15.16 -3.22 9.34
C ASP A 96 -16.19 -2.31 8.65
N THR A 97 -15.76 -1.55 7.64
CA THR A 97 -16.64 -0.67 6.86
C THR A 97 -17.74 -1.47 6.14
N LEU A 98 -17.40 -2.63 5.57
CA LEU A 98 -18.38 -3.51 4.94
C LEU A 98 -19.40 -4.04 5.96
N THR A 99 -18.95 -4.36 7.16
CA THR A 99 -19.83 -4.79 8.26
C THR A 99 -20.80 -3.69 8.67
N ILE A 100 -20.31 -2.45 8.81
CA ILE A 100 -21.15 -1.27 9.08
C ILE A 100 -22.18 -1.08 7.96
N ASN A 101 -21.76 -1.14 6.69
CA ASN A 101 -22.65 -0.97 5.55
C ASN A 101 -23.76 -2.03 5.53
N ARG A 102 -23.44 -3.29 5.81
CA ARG A 102 -24.45 -4.36 5.94
C ARG A 102 -25.41 -4.10 7.10
N GLY A 103 -24.90 -3.59 8.22
CA GLY A 103 -25.71 -3.17 9.36
C GLY A 103 -26.69 -2.05 8.99
N LEU A 104 -26.22 -1.02 8.28
CA LEU A 104 -27.05 0.09 7.82
C LEU A 104 -28.15 -0.35 6.85
N VAL A 105 -27.85 -1.26 5.91
CA VAL A 105 -28.87 -1.84 5.02
C VAL A 105 -29.93 -2.56 5.84
N THR A 106 -29.52 -3.41 6.79
CA THR A 106 -30.45 -4.15 7.66
C THR A 106 -31.34 -3.21 8.48
N ILE A 107 -30.76 -2.13 9.02
CA ILE A 107 -31.52 -1.10 9.74
C ILE A 107 -32.51 -0.41 8.79
N GLY A 108 -32.08 -0.05 7.58
CA GLY A 108 -32.93 0.55 6.55
C GLY A 108 -34.14 -0.32 6.21
N ASP A 109 -33.92 -1.63 6.01
CA ASP A 109 -34.99 -2.59 5.74
C ASP A 109 -35.98 -2.69 6.90
N ASN A 110 -35.46 -2.79 8.14
CA ASN A 110 -36.28 -2.84 9.35
C ASN A 110 -37.10 -1.55 9.54
N SER A 111 -36.49 -0.39 9.31
CA SER A 111 -37.19 0.90 9.35
C SER A 111 -38.29 0.97 8.29
N GLY A 112 -38.04 0.48 7.07
CA GLY A 112 -39.06 0.40 6.01
C GLY A 112 -40.26 -0.46 6.44
N GLN A 113 -40.01 -1.62 7.04
CA GLN A 113 -41.08 -2.47 7.57
C GLN A 113 -41.86 -1.80 8.71
N ILE A 114 -41.18 -1.11 9.62
CA ILE A 114 -41.82 -0.37 10.72
C ILE A 114 -42.71 0.73 10.15
N LEU A 115 -42.21 1.53 9.19
CA LEU A 115 -42.99 2.60 8.55
C LEU A 115 -44.22 2.04 7.82
N SER A 116 -44.09 0.89 7.14
CA SER A 116 -45.24 0.23 6.51
C SER A 116 -46.30 -0.20 7.53
N LYS A 117 -45.89 -0.72 8.70
CA LYS A 117 -46.81 -1.07 9.79
C LYS A 117 -47.48 0.17 10.38
N VAL A 118 -46.72 1.24 10.62
CA VAL A 118 -47.27 2.52 11.10
C VAL A 118 -48.30 3.06 10.12
N SER A 119 -47.99 3.09 8.83
CA SER A 119 -48.92 3.53 7.79
C SER A 119 -50.21 2.70 7.77
N THR A 120 -50.09 1.37 7.87
CA THR A 120 -51.25 0.46 7.95
C THR A 120 -52.11 0.75 9.18
N ASN A 121 -51.48 0.91 10.34
CA ASN A 121 -52.18 1.21 11.59
C ASN A 121 -52.86 2.58 11.55
N MET A 122 -52.23 3.58 10.95
CA MET A 122 -52.84 4.89 10.74
C MET A 122 -54.04 4.82 9.80
N GLY A 123 -53.98 4.00 8.74
CA GLY A 123 -55.12 3.74 7.86
C GLY A 123 -56.28 3.08 8.61
N ALA A 124 -55.99 2.06 9.43
CA ALA A 124 -57.00 1.41 10.27
C ALA A 124 -57.63 2.39 11.28
N LEU A 125 -56.81 3.23 11.93
CA LEU A 125 -57.29 4.26 12.86
C LEU A 125 -58.18 5.30 12.18
N ALA A 126 -57.81 5.74 10.98
CA ALA A 126 -58.63 6.65 10.17
C ALA A 126 -60.00 6.03 9.87
N GLN A 127 -60.04 4.73 9.51
CA GLN A 127 -61.29 4.03 9.28
C GLN A 127 -62.14 3.94 10.56
N THR A 128 -61.55 3.52 11.70
CA THR A 128 -62.27 3.49 12.98
C THR A 128 -62.82 4.86 13.37
N THR A 129 -62.09 5.94 13.06
CA THR A 129 -62.55 7.31 13.34
C THR A 129 -63.74 7.69 12.45
N GLN A 130 -63.76 7.26 11.19
CA GLN A 130 -64.91 7.44 10.30
C GLN A 130 -66.12 6.64 10.78
N ASP A 131 -65.93 5.39 11.17
CA ASP A 131 -67.00 4.52 11.69
C ASP A 131 -67.61 5.13 12.96
N LEU A 132 -66.77 5.63 13.87
CA LEU A 132 -67.21 6.33 15.08
C LEU A 132 -68.02 7.59 14.75
N SER A 133 -67.54 8.40 13.81
CA SER A 133 -68.27 9.60 13.36
C SER A 133 -69.64 9.23 12.77
N HIS A 134 -69.73 8.13 12.02
CA HIS A 134 -70.98 7.64 11.48
C HIS A 134 -71.95 7.19 12.59
N SER A 135 -71.46 6.41 13.56
CA SER A 135 -72.27 5.97 14.71
C SER A 135 -72.75 7.15 15.56
N MET A 136 -71.94 8.19 15.77
CA MET A 136 -72.39 9.42 16.44
C MET A 136 -73.49 10.13 15.65
N GLY A 137 -73.35 10.23 14.32
CA GLY A 137 -74.40 10.81 13.49
C GLY A 137 -75.69 9.98 13.44
N GLN A 138 -75.62 8.67 13.68
CA GLN A 138 -76.81 7.82 13.86
C GLN A 138 -77.45 8.04 15.23
N LEU A 139 -76.64 8.15 16.30
CA LEU A 139 -77.13 8.45 17.65
C LEU A 139 -77.84 9.81 17.71
N ASP A 140 -77.29 10.85 17.05
CA ASP A 140 -77.93 12.17 16.99
C ASP A 140 -79.33 12.09 16.35
N ARG A 141 -79.48 11.31 15.27
CA ARG A 141 -80.79 11.10 14.63
C ARG A 141 -81.76 10.33 15.53
N LEU A 142 -81.27 9.30 16.21
CA LEU A 142 -82.10 8.52 17.14
C LEU A 142 -82.61 9.40 18.29
N ILE A 143 -81.75 10.27 18.84
CA ILE A 143 -82.13 11.21 19.90
C ILE A 143 -83.21 12.18 19.40
N GLU A 144 -83.10 12.67 18.16
CA GLU A 144 -84.11 13.57 17.58
C GLU A 144 -85.45 12.86 17.35
N GLU A 145 -85.42 11.62 16.86
CA GLU A 145 -86.63 10.78 16.72
C GLU A 145 -87.28 10.50 18.09
N ASP A 146 -86.49 10.15 19.11
CA ASP A 146 -86.98 9.89 20.46
C ASP A 146 -87.61 11.14 21.08
N ARG A 147 -86.99 12.31 20.85
CA ARG A 147 -87.54 13.60 21.30
C ARG A 147 -88.88 13.90 20.64
N ALA A 148 -88.99 13.71 19.33
CA ALA A 148 -90.24 13.88 18.60
C ALA A 148 -91.34 12.91 19.10
N ASN A 149 -90.98 11.65 19.35
CA ASN A 149 -91.88 10.65 19.92
C ASN A 149 -92.35 11.03 21.33
N MET A 150 -91.45 11.51 22.20
CA MET A 150 -91.81 11.98 23.53
C MET A 150 -92.75 13.18 23.49
N ASP A 151 -92.50 14.15 22.61
CA ASP A 151 -93.39 15.30 22.42
C ASP A 151 -94.78 14.85 21.94
N GLN A 152 -94.83 13.85 21.07
CA GLN A 152 -96.09 13.26 20.60
C GLN A 152 -96.82 12.49 21.71
N MET A 153 -96.12 11.68 22.51
CA MET A 153 -96.68 10.98 23.67
C MET A 153 -97.22 11.95 24.72
N LYS A 154 -96.51 13.06 24.97
CA LYS A 154 -96.97 14.12 25.86
C LYS A 154 -98.28 14.72 25.36
N ALA A 155 -98.38 15.05 24.07
CA ALA A 155 -99.61 15.56 23.48
C ALA A 155 -100.78 14.57 23.63
N TYR A 156 -100.55 13.27 23.42
CA TYR A 156 -101.58 12.25 23.66
C TYR A 156 -101.99 12.14 25.13
N ALA A 157 -101.03 12.22 26.07
CA ALA A 157 -101.31 12.20 27.50
C ALA A 157 -102.13 13.43 27.94
N ASP A 158 -101.78 14.62 27.46
CA ASP A 158 -102.53 15.85 27.72
C ASP A 158 -103.96 15.74 27.16
N GLN A 159 -104.12 15.16 25.96
CA GLN A 159 -105.43 14.93 25.35
C GLN A 159 -106.27 13.89 26.11
N MET A 160 -105.65 12.85 26.69
CA MET A 160 -106.32 11.89 27.58
C MET A 160 -106.73 12.54 28.91
N ASN A 161 -105.85 13.32 29.53
CA ASN A 161 -106.16 14.01 30.78
C ASN A 161 -107.34 14.98 30.60
N GLN A 162 -107.45 15.66 29.46
CA GLN A 162 -108.63 16.49 29.14
C GLN A 162 -109.93 15.70 28.98
N LYS A 163 -109.86 14.42 28.58
CA LYS A 163 -111.02 13.53 28.43
C LYS A 163 -111.42 12.82 29.73
N THR A 164 -110.62 12.96 30.79
CA THR A 164 -110.87 12.34 32.10
C THR A 164 -110.93 13.43 33.17
N PRO A 165 -112.05 14.18 33.29
CA PRO A 165 -112.15 15.24 34.28
C PRO A 165 -112.22 14.63 35.69
N GLY A 166 -111.14 14.78 36.45
CA GLY A 166 -111.09 14.62 37.91
C GLY A 166 -111.13 13.17 38.43
N VAL A 167 -109.94 12.62 38.73
CA VAL A 167 -109.76 11.73 39.90
C VAL A 167 -108.62 12.29 40.78
N THR A 168 -108.70 13.57 41.08
CA THR A 168 -108.19 14.11 42.35
C THR A 168 -109.41 14.37 43.22
N GLY A 169 -109.76 13.35 44.00
CA GLY A 169 -110.26 13.51 45.36
C GLY A 169 -109.12 13.16 46.29
#